data_AF-A0A9E0RTP9-F1
#
_entry.id   AF-A0A9E0RTP9-F1
#
_cell.length_a   1.000
_cell.length_b   1.000
_cell.length_c   1.000
_cell.angle_alpha   90.00
_cell.angle_beta   90.00
_cell.angle_gamma   90.00
#
_symmetry.space_group_name_H-M   'P 1'
#
loop_
_entity.id
_entity.type
_entity.pdbx_description
1 polymer ?
#
loop_
_entity_poly.entity_id
_entity_poly.type
_entity_poly.pdbx_seq_one_letter_code
_entity_poly.pdbx_strand_id
1 'polypeptide(L)'
;MNETLALYQQSGPTTFADLLTQLAPYFSTISPEFLSLERGRCEVKVRNNPAVHNHLGTVHAIAMCNMAELAAGTMVGAPLPANMRWIPKGMQVSYL
;
A
#
# COMPACT_ATOMS: atom_id res chain seq x y z
N MET A 1 4.89 -18.80 -8.34
CA MET A 1 5.22 -17.61 -7.51
C MET A 1 4.35 -16.50 -8.04
N ASN A 2 3.53 -15.86 -7.19
CA ASN A 2 2.49 -14.97 -7.66
C ASN A 2 3.07 -13.79 -8.45
N GLU A 3 2.34 -13.32 -9.47
CA GLU A 3 2.82 -12.31 -10.42
C GLU A 3 3.26 -11.02 -9.70
N THR A 4 2.51 -10.60 -8.67
CA THR A 4 2.79 -9.36 -7.93
C THR A 4 4.09 -9.41 -7.11
N LEU A 5 4.35 -10.50 -6.38
CA LEU A 5 5.58 -10.64 -5.59
C LEU A 5 6.81 -10.80 -6.51
N ALA A 6 6.65 -11.57 -7.59
CA ALA A 6 7.69 -11.72 -8.60
C ALA A 6 7.98 -10.39 -9.30
N LEU A 7 6.96 -9.60 -9.61
CA LEU A 7 7.10 -8.26 -10.17
C LEU A 7 7.89 -7.35 -9.24
N TYR A 8 7.54 -7.31 -7.94
CA TYR A 8 8.28 -6.50 -6.96
C TYR A 8 9.78 -6.88 -6.89
N GLN A 9 10.07 -8.18 -6.86
CA GLN A 9 11.45 -8.68 -6.80
C GLN A 9 12.25 -8.35 -8.07
N GLN A 10 11.60 -8.27 -9.23
CA GLN A 10 12.26 -8.00 -10.51
C GLN A 10 12.38 -6.52 -10.83
N SER A 11 11.35 -5.72 -10.56
CA SER A 11 11.29 -4.29 -10.93
C SER A 11 11.83 -3.35 -9.86
N GLY A 12 11.95 -3.83 -8.63
CA GLY A 12 12.35 -3.04 -7.47
C GLY A 12 11.21 -2.19 -6.91
N PRO A 13 11.41 -1.61 -5.71
CA PRO A 13 10.35 -0.97 -4.93
C PRO A 13 9.72 0.25 -5.61
N THR A 14 10.54 1.11 -6.24
CA THR A 14 10.06 2.34 -6.90
C THR A 14 9.17 2.02 -8.10
N THR A 15 9.69 1.24 -9.04
CA THR A 15 8.95 0.83 -10.24
C THR A 15 7.67 0.06 -9.87
N PHE A 16 7.73 -0.78 -8.84
CA PHE A 16 6.56 -1.49 -8.35
C PHE A 16 5.50 -0.52 -7.80
N ALA A 17 5.90 0.48 -7.01
CA ALA A 17 4.97 1.50 -6.51
C ALA A 17 4.28 2.24 -7.66
N ASP A 18 5.02 2.62 -8.71
CA ASP A 18 4.48 3.29 -9.88
C ASP A 18 3.47 2.41 -10.64
N LEU A 19 3.79 1.14 -10.87
CA LEU A 19 2.90 0.19 -11.55
C LEU A 19 1.63 -0.07 -10.72
N LEU A 20 1.78 -0.28 -9.41
CA LEU A 20 0.65 -0.51 -8.51
C LEU A 20 -0.28 0.70 -8.50
N THR A 21 0.27 1.91 -8.40
CA THR A 21 -0.54 3.14 -8.38
C THR A 21 -1.16 3.47 -9.74
N GLN A 22 -0.61 2.98 -10.86
CA GLN A 22 -1.30 3.02 -12.15
C GLN A 22 -2.53 2.09 -12.20
N LEU A 23 -2.41 0.89 -11.62
CA LEU A 23 -3.51 -0.08 -11.56
C LEU A 23 -4.57 0.29 -10.50
N ALA A 24 -4.15 0.95 -9.43
CA ALA A 24 -5.00 1.41 -8.33
C ALA A 24 -4.75 2.92 -8.06
N PRO A 25 -5.31 3.81 -8.89
CA PRO A 25 -5.00 5.25 -8.90
C PRO A 25 -5.17 5.97 -7.57
N TYR A 26 -6.10 5.54 -6.72
CA TYR A 26 -6.34 6.23 -5.45
C TYR A 26 -5.14 6.18 -4.49
N PHE A 27 -4.30 5.14 -4.57
CA PHE A 27 -3.07 5.07 -3.77
C PHE A 27 -2.03 6.12 -4.19
N SER A 28 -2.08 6.65 -5.43
CA SER A 28 -1.15 7.71 -5.87
C SER A 28 -1.30 8.99 -5.04
N THR A 29 -2.47 9.22 -4.44
CA THR A 29 -2.79 10.43 -3.64
C THR A 29 -1.92 10.59 -2.40
N ILE A 30 -1.30 9.51 -1.92
CA ILE A 30 -0.39 9.53 -0.76
C ILE A 30 1.09 9.35 -1.15
N SER A 31 1.39 9.26 -2.46
CA SER A 31 2.75 9.04 -3.01
C SER A 31 3.56 8.00 -2.21
N PRO A 32 3.10 6.74 -2.17
CA PRO A 32 3.66 5.72 -1.29
C PRO A 32 5.02 5.22 -1.78
N GLU A 33 5.92 4.95 -0.84
CA GLU A 33 7.21 4.28 -1.06
C GLU A 33 7.14 2.87 -0.42
N PHE A 34 7.46 1.80 -1.15
CA PHE A 34 7.61 0.46 -0.57
C PHE A 34 9.01 0.30 0.02
N LEU A 35 9.09 -0.13 1.28
CA LEU A 35 10.36 -0.43 1.95
C LEU A 35 10.68 -1.93 1.91
N SER A 36 9.66 -2.77 2.08
CA SER A 36 9.78 -4.22 1.98
C SER A 36 8.46 -4.85 1.53
N LEU A 37 8.56 -5.92 0.76
CA LEU A 37 7.45 -6.80 0.45
C LEU A 37 7.96 -8.25 0.40
N GLU A 38 7.50 -9.03 1.36
CA GLU A 38 7.81 -10.45 1.49
C GLU A 38 6.60 -11.21 2.03
N ARG A 39 6.71 -12.53 2.16
CA ARG A 39 5.57 -13.33 2.61
C ARG A 39 5.27 -13.01 4.08
N GLY A 40 4.09 -12.45 4.34
CA GLY A 40 3.63 -12.10 5.69
C GLY A 40 4.15 -10.77 6.21
N ARG A 41 4.87 -9.98 5.40
CA ARG A 41 5.31 -8.63 5.75
C ARG A 41 5.30 -7.71 4.55
N CYS A 42 4.71 -6.53 4.73
CA CYS A 42 4.74 -5.45 3.77
C CYS A 42 4.93 -4.14 4.54
N GLU A 43 5.92 -3.36 4.14
CA GLU A 43 6.18 -2.06 4.74
C GLU A 43 6.07 -0.97 3.67
N VAL A 44 5.23 0.01 3.98
CA VAL A 44 4.96 1.17 3.15
C VAL A 44 5.28 2.41 3.97
N LYS A 45 5.84 3.41 3.31
CA LYS A 45 6.16 4.71 3.87
C LYS A 45 5.43 5.78 3.07
N VAL A 46 4.87 6.76 3.78
CA VAL A 46 4.33 7.99 3.21
C VAL A 46 5.10 9.16 3.78
N ARG A 47 5.53 10.08 2.92
CA ARG A 47 6.24 11.28 3.34
C ARG A 47 5.27 12.26 3.97
N ASN A 48 5.58 12.73 5.17
CA ASN A 48 4.86 13.84 5.79
C ASN A 48 5.07 15.13 4.97
N ASN A 49 4.05 15.55 4.22
CA ASN A 49 4.10 16.73 3.37
C ASN A 49 2.69 17.35 3.20
N PRO A 50 2.57 18.61 2.75
CA PRO A 50 1.28 19.32 2.69
C PRO A 50 0.18 18.64 1.88
N ALA A 51 0.52 17.84 0.85
CA ALA A 51 -0.48 17.16 0.03
C ALA A 51 -1.27 16.09 0.81
N VAL A 52 -0.71 15.60 1.92
CA VAL A 52 -1.36 14.60 2.80
C VAL A 52 -1.77 15.18 4.15
N HIS A 53 -1.79 16.51 4.31
CA HIS A 53 -2.15 17.14 5.58
C HIS A 53 -3.66 17.31 5.75
N ASN A 54 -4.11 17.32 7.01
CA ASN A 54 -5.43 17.81 7.39
C ASN A 54 -5.39 19.34 7.64
N HIS A 55 -6.54 19.88 8.01
CA HIS A 55 -6.73 21.30 8.33
C HIS A 55 -5.93 21.80 9.54
N LEU A 56 -5.29 20.91 10.30
CA LEU A 56 -4.40 21.24 11.42
C LEU A 56 -2.91 21.15 11.05
N GLY A 57 -2.56 20.87 9.79
CA GLY A 57 -1.18 20.74 9.34
C GLY A 57 -0.48 19.45 9.78
N THR A 58 -1.24 18.41 10.16
CA THR A 58 -0.72 17.08 10.50
C THR A 58 -1.15 16.06 9.43
N VAL A 59 -0.54 14.88 9.39
CA VAL A 59 -0.91 13.85 8.42
C VAL A 59 -2.39 13.49 8.57
N HIS A 60 -3.12 13.53 7.47
CA HIS A 60 -4.55 13.28 7.43
C HIS A 60 -4.85 11.85 7.87
N ALA A 61 -5.82 11.70 8.76
CA ALA A 61 -6.36 10.42 9.21
C ALA A 61 -6.56 9.40 8.07
N ILE A 62 -7.28 9.82 7.02
CA ILE A 62 -7.57 8.99 5.85
C ILE A 62 -6.32 8.70 4.99
N ALA A 63 -5.30 9.57 4.99
CA ALA A 63 -4.03 9.24 4.32
C ALA A 63 -3.31 8.09 5.04
N MET A 64 -3.37 8.06 6.38
CA MET A 64 -2.85 6.95 7.18
C MET A 64 -3.66 5.66 6.95
N CYS A 65 -4.99 5.76 6.85
CA CYS A 65 -5.84 4.63 6.47
C CYS A 65 -5.48 4.09 5.08
N ASN A 66 -5.29 4.98 4.09
CA ASN A 66 -4.92 4.62 2.74
C ASN A 66 -3.55 3.89 2.70
N MET A 67 -2.59 4.36 3.51
CA MET A 67 -1.30 3.70 3.70
C MET A 67 -1.46 2.30 4.33
N ALA A 68 -2.31 2.16 5.36
CA ALA A 68 -2.58 0.89 6.01
C ALA A 68 -3.27 -0.11 5.07
N GLU A 69 -4.25 0.35 4.29
CA GLU A 69 -4.96 -0.45 3.30
C GLU A 69 -4.03 -0.93 2.18
N LEU A 70 -3.15 -0.08 1.68
CA LEU A 70 -2.15 -0.44 0.69
C LEU A 70 -1.22 -1.55 1.19
N ALA A 71 -0.67 -1.39 2.39
CA ALA A 71 0.24 -2.37 2.98
C ALA A 71 -0.47 -3.71 3.23
N ALA A 72 -1.64 -3.69 3.86
CA ALA A 72 -2.42 -4.89 4.14
C ALA A 72 -2.84 -5.60 2.85
N GLY A 73 -3.37 -4.86 1.88
CA GLY A 73 -3.87 -5.43 0.63
C GLY A 73 -2.75 -6.03 -0.23
N THR A 74 -1.60 -5.36 -0.30
CA THR A 74 -0.43 -5.89 -1.02
C THR A 74 0.11 -7.13 -0.32
N MET A 75 0.20 -7.12 1.03
CA MET A 75 0.64 -8.28 1.80
C MET A 75 -0.27 -9.50 1.65
N VAL A 76 -1.59 -9.30 1.59
CA VAL A 76 -2.56 -10.39 1.41
C VAL A 76 -2.59 -10.87 -0.04
N GLY A 77 -2.59 -9.94 -1.00
CA GLY A 77 -2.67 -10.23 -2.42
C GLY A 77 -1.40 -10.88 -2.98
N ALA A 78 -0.21 -10.40 -2.58
CA ALA A 78 1.05 -10.84 -3.17
C ALA A 78 1.37 -12.34 -2.99
N PRO A 79 1.08 -13.02 -1.87
CA PRO A 79 1.30 -14.46 -1.75
C PRO A 79 0.07 -15.33 -2.08
N LEU A 80 -1.05 -14.72 -2.50
CA LEU A 80 -2.30 -15.45 -2.69
C LEU A 80 -2.18 -16.48 -3.84
N PRO A 81 -2.65 -17.72 -3.68
CA PRO A 81 -2.70 -18.69 -4.78
C PRO A 81 -3.59 -18.21 -5.94
N ALA A 82 -3.24 -18.57 -7.17
CA ALA A 82 -3.97 -18.14 -8.38
C ALA A 82 -5.44 -18.60 -8.43
N ASN A 83 -5.81 -19.64 -7.69
CA ASN A 83 -7.18 -20.14 -7.57
C ASN A 83 -7.97 -19.50 -6.41
N MET A 84 -7.39 -18.52 -5.72
CA MET A 84 -8.03 -17.80 -4.62
C MET A 84 -8.25 -16.34 -4.99
N ARG A 85 -9.22 -15.71 -4.32
CA ARG A 85 -9.48 -14.27 -4.39
C ARG A 85 -9.72 -13.74 -2.99
N TRP A 86 -9.41 -12.48 -2.77
CA TRP A 86 -9.66 -11.79 -1.50
C TRP A 86 -10.33 -10.45 -1.77
N ILE A 87 -11.05 -9.95 -0.77
CA ILE A 87 -11.67 -8.62 -0.79
C ILE A 87 -11.78 -8.11 0.65
N PRO A 88 -11.37 -6.86 0.95
CA PRO A 88 -11.56 -6.31 2.28
C PRO A 88 -13.05 -6.17 2.59
N LYS A 89 -13.43 -6.50 3.83
CA LYS A 89 -14.83 -6.38 4.31
C LYS A 89 -15.01 -5.32 5.38
N GLY A 90 -13.93 -4.94 6.04
CA GLY A 90 -13.94 -3.91 7.06
C GLY A 90 -12.53 -3.58 7.46
N MET A 91 -12.37 -2.37 8.01
CA MET A 91 -11.13 -1.87 8.59
C MET A 91 -11.54 -1.06 9.82
N GLN A 92 -10.88 -1.32 10.95
CA GLN A 92 -11.04 -0.53 12.16
C GLN A 92 -9.71 0.13 12.47
N VAL A 93 -9.76 1.44 12.70
CA VAL A 93 -8.58 2.24 13.06
C VAL A 93 -8.88 3.03 14.33
N SER A 94 -7.83 3.38 15.05
CA SER A 94 -7.90 4.26 16.22
C SER A 94 -6.77 5.27 16.12
N TYR A 95 -7.10 6.55 16.34
CA TYR A 95 -6.11 7.61 16.48
C TYR A 95 -5.71 7.64 17.96
N LEU A 96 -4.42 7.46 18.23
CA LEU A 96 -3.86 7.28 19.58
C LEU A 96 -3.70 8.61 20.32
#